data_AF-A0A0D6JA32-F1
#
_entry.id   AF-A0A0D6JA32-F1
#
_cell.length_a   1.000
_cell.length_b   1.000
_cell.length_c   1.000
_cell.angle_alpha   90.00
_cell.angle_beta   90.00
_cell.angle_gamma   90.00
#
_symmetry.space_group_name_H-M   'P 1'
#
loop_
_entity.id
_entity.type
_entity.pdbx_description
1 polymer ?
#
loop_
_entity_poly.entity_id
_entity_poly.type
_entity_poly.pdbx_seq_one_letter_code
_entity_poly.pdbx_strand_id
1 'polypeptide(L)'
;MIRGFLNEGGRLRAVEEVSTLPESMVWIDLVSPTHEEEKELEKSLGIDLPTKEEMEEIEISSRLYHENGAAFMTAILPARADGDDPDMQPVTFVLTETRLVTIRYHEPRAFTTFPMRAEKVPMGCETGEGVLIALLEAIVDRLADILERDGRDIDAISRDIFQRKGARPTKSKDFQKTLETIGQKGDLTSKIRDSLVTLERLIGFLGHCTIQRKSGKETRERVRTLARDLRSLADHASFLSQKITFLLDATLGMINIEQNAIIKIFSVAAVVFLPPTLIASIYGMNFKFMPELDEAYGYPTALALMVFSAILPYVYFKYRRWL
;
A
#
# COMPACT_ATOMS: atom_id res chain seq x y z
N MET A 1 -17.65 -14.80 -19.58
CA MET A 1 -16.69 -15.46 -20.51
C MET A 1 -16.00 -16.60 -19.78
N ILE A 2 -16.13 -17.82 -20.30
CA ILE A 2 -15.53 -19.04 -19.72
C ILE A 2 -14.28 -19.41 -20.52
N ARG A 3 -13.18 -19.74 -19.83
CA ARG A 3 -11.96 -20.28 -20.44
C ARG A 3 -11.68 -21.67 -19.89
N GLY A 4 -11.41 -22.64 -20.77
CA GLY A 4 -11.06 -24.00 -20.37
C GLY A 4 -9.56 -24.27 -20.53
N PHE A 5 -8.98 -25.07 -19.64
CA PHE A 5 -7.59 -25.49 -19.72
C PHE A 5 -7.46 -27.00 -19.62
N LEU A 6 -6.94 -27.60 -20.70
CA LEU A 6 -6.69 -29.04 -20.80
C LEU A 6 -5.27 -29.35 -20.32
N ASN A 7 -5.12 -30.46 -19.60
CA ASN A 7 -3.84 -31.07 -19.28
C ASN A 7 -3.33 -31.87 -20.50
N GLU A 8 -2.19 -31.47 -21.04
CA GLU A 8 -1.44 -32.20 -22.07
C GLU A 8 -0.03 -32.51 -21.53
N GLY A 9 0.13 -33.64 -20.84
CA GLY A 9 1.44 -34.09 -20.33
C GLY A 9 2.03 -33.17 -19.25
N GLY A 10 1.20 -32.67 -18.34
CA GLY A 10 1.59 -31.78 -17.24
C GLY A 10 1.64 -30.29 -17.62
N ARG A 11 1.31 -29.95 -18.87
CA ARG A 11 1.17 -28.59 -19.39
C ARG A 11 -0.29 -28.22 -19.58
N LEU A 12 -0.58 -26.93 -19.53
CA LEU A 12 -1.92 -26.41 -19.76
C LEU A 12 -2.08 -25.89 -21.19
N ARG A 13 -3.11 -26.36 -21.88
CA ARG A 13 -3.52 -25.82 -23.18
C ARG A 13 -4.87 -25.13 -23.05
N ALA A 14 -4.93 -23.86 -23.44
CA ALA A 14 -6.16 -23.09 -23.43
C ALA A 14 -7.14 -23.52 -24.52
N VAL A 15 -8.43 -23.48 -24.20
CA VAL A 15 -9.55 -23.73 -25.10
C VAL A 15 -10.56 -22.59 -24.92
N GLU A 16 -10.97 -21.97 -26.02
CA GLU A 16 -11.83 -20.78 -26.01
C GLU A 16 -13.32 -21.11 -25.83
N GLU A 17 -13.78 -22.30 -26.25
CA GLU A 17 -15.16 -22.75 -26.09
C GLU A 17 -15.25 -23.97 -25.17
N VAL A 18 -15.89 -23.80 -24.01
CA VAL A 18 -16.17 -24.88 -23.06
C VAL A 18 -17.60 -25.38 -23.31
N SER A 19 -17.78 -26.18 -24.35
CA SER A 19 -19.06 -26.86 -24.65
C SER A 19 -19.14 -28.26 -24.07
N THR A 20 -17.99 -28.86 -23.77
CA THR A 20 -17.87 -30.17 -23.13
C THR A 20 -16.86 -30.10 -22.01
N LEU A 21 -17.02 -31.01 -21.06
CA LEU A 21 -16.20 -31.13 -19.86
C LEU A 21 -15.38 -32.42 -19.91
N PRO A 22 -14.40 -32.58 -20.82
CA PRO A 22 -13.58 -33.80 -20.92
C PRO A 22 -12.69 -33.98 -19.69
N GLU A 23 -12.42 -35.21 -19.26
CA GLU A 23 -11.59 -35.51 -18.05
C GLU A 23 -10.25 -34.78 -18.03
N SER A 24 -9.64 -34.55 -19.19
CA SER A 24 -8.39 -33.81 -19.34
C SER A 24 -8.51 -32.31 -19.04
N MET A 25 -9.71 -31.74 -18.99
CA MET A 25 -9.93 -30.35 -18.58
C MET A 25 -9.73 -30.25 -17.07
N VAL A 26 -8.60 -29.68 -16.63
CA VAL A 26 -8.25 -29.64 -15.21
C VAL A 26 -8.58 -28.30 -14.55
N TRP A 27 -8.80 -27.25 -15.37
CA TRP A 27 -9.13 -25.92 -14.89
C TRP A 27 -10.14 -25.21 -15.80
N ILE A 28 -11.13 -24.56 -15.18
CA ILE A 28 -12.16 -23.74 -15.82
C ILE A 28 -12.14 -22.36 -15.15
N ASP A 29 -11.90 -21.29 -15.93
CA ASP A 29 -11.82 -19.91 -15.43
C ASP A 29 -13.01 -19.08 -15.92
N LEU A 30 -13.87 -18.66 -15.00
CA LEU A 30 -15.04 -17.84 -15.24
C LEU A 30 -14.67 -16.38 -15.00
N VAL A 31 -14.65 -15.61 -16.09
CA VAL A 31 -14.33 -14.18 -16.10
C VAL A 31 -15.59 -13.40 -16.34
N SER A 32 -16.08 -12.74 -15.29
CA SER A 32 -17.35 -12.01 -15.27
C SER A 32 -18.45 -12.82 -15.96
N PRO A 33 -18.75 -14.05 -15.48
CA PRO A 33 -19.71 -14.91 -16.14
C PRO A 33 -21.12 -14.29 -16.11
N THR A 34 -21.94 -14.66 -17.09
CA THR A 34 -23.37 -14.36 -17.02
C THR A 34 -24.07 -15.39 -16.13
N HIS A 35 -25.25 -15.04 -15.62
CA HIS A 35 -26.04 -15.97 -14.81
C HIS A 35 -26.48 -17.24 -15.57
N GLU A 36 -26.57 -17.16 -16.91
CA GLU A 36 -26.82 -18.32 -17.77
C GLU A 36 -25.59 -19.22 -17.86
N GLU A 37 -24.39 -18.62 -18.05
CA GLU A 37 -23.09 -19.33 -18.05
C GLU A 37 -22.84 -20.05 -16.71
N GLU A 38 -23.16 -19.40 -15.58
CA GLU A 38 -23.04 -20.00 -14.24
C GLU A 38 -23.95 -21.23 -14.11
N LYS A 39 -25.25 -21.09 -14.38
CA LYS A 39 -26.23 -22.18 -14.26
C LYS A 39 -25.92 -23.39 -15.13
N GLU A 40 -25.44 -23.16 -16.34
CA GLU A 40 -25.04 -24.25 -17.25
C GLU A 40 -23.87 -25.04 -16.67
N LEU A 41 -22.91 -24.35 -16.07
CA LEU A 41 -21.75 -24.97 -15.46
C LEU A 41 -22.08 -25.66 -14.12
N GLU A 42 -22.90 -25.03 -13.28
CA GLU A 42 -23.44 -25.60 -12.04
C GLU A 42 -24.11 -26.95 -12.31
N LYS A 43 -24.99 -27.01 -13.31
CA LYS A 43 -25.68 -28.24 -13.72
C LYS A 43 -24.71 -29.32 -14.19
N SER A 44 -23.65 -28.91 -14.89
CA SER A 44 -22.65 -29.83 -15.44
C SER A 44 -21.68 -30.36 -14.38
N LEU A 45 -21.41 -29.57 -13.33
CA LEU A 45 -20.51 -29.92 -12.23
C LEU A 45 -21.22 -30.52 -11.02
N GLY A 46 -22.54 -30.32 -10.90
CA GLY A 46 -23.33 -30.73 -9.74
C GLY A 46 -23.02 -29.93 -8.46
N ILE A 47 -22.62 -28.67 -8.60
CA ILE A 47 -22.29 -27.76 -7.50
C ILE A 47 -22.94 -26.40 -7.76
N ASP A 48 -23.28 -25.68 -6.69
CA ASP A 48 -23.76 -24.30 -6.77
C ASP A 48 -22.56 -23.36 -6.69
N LEU A 49 -22.43 -22.42 -7.63
CA LEU A 49 -21.33 -21.47 -7.65
C LEU A 49 -21.73 -20.23 -6.85
N PRO A 50 -20.83 -19.65 -6.04
CA PRO A 50 -21.17 -18.46 -5.27
C PRO A 50 -21.42 -17.27 -6.19
N THR A 51 -22.48 -16.54 -5.87
CA THR A 51 -22.82 -15.25 -6.47
C THR A 51 -21.77 -14.20 -6.13
N LYS A 52 -21.74 -13.11 -6.91
CA LYS A 52 -20.85 -11.99 -6.64
C LYS A 52 -21.07 -11.40 -5.25
N GLU A 53 -22.33 -11.28 -4.81
CA GLU A 53 -22.66 -10.77 -3.48
C GLU A 53 -22.09 -11.66 -2.35
N GLU A 54 -22.23 -12.98 -2.48
CA GLU A 54 -21.67 -13.95 -1.51
C GLU A 54 -20.13 -13.87 -1.45
N MET A 55 -19.48 -13.67 -2.59
CA MET A 55 -18.03 -13.47 -2.65
C MET A 55 -17.56 -12.20 -1.92
N GLU A 56 -18.41 -11.17 -1.85
CA GLU A 56 -18.10 -9.89 -1.20
C GLU A 56 -18.34 -9.92 0.31
N GLU A 57 -19.10 -10.88 0.84
CA GLU A 57 -19.34 -11.04 2.28
C GLU A 57 -18.04 -11.14 3.08
N ILE A 58 -18.00 -10.55 4.28
CA ILE A 58 -16.77 -10.47 5.10
C ILE A 58 -16.57 -11.73 5.95
N GLU A 59 -17.64 -12.47 6.23
CA GLU A 59 -17.61 -13.62 7.12
C GLU A 59 -16.74 -14.76 6.56
N ILE A 60 -15.85 -15.29 7.42
CA ILE A 60 -14.89 -16.33 7.00
C ILE A 60 -15.63 -17.61 6.60
N SER A 61 -16.72 -17.94 7.29
CA SER A 61 -17.58 -19.08 6.97
C SER A 61 -18.21 -18.99 5.58
N SER A 62 -18.49 -17.78 5.09
CA SER A 62 -19.00 -17.55 3.73
C SER A 62 -17.90 -17.61 2.66
N ARG A 63 -16.62 -17.50 3.05
CA ARG A 63 -15.48 -17.49 2.11
C ARG A 63 -14.72 -18.80 2.02
N LEU A 64 -14.69 -19.60 3.09
CA LEU A 64 -13.93 -20.84 3.17
C LEU A 64 -14.85 -21.95 3.70
N TYR A 65 -15.36 -22.80 2.81
CA TYR A 65 -16.31 -23.85 3.19
C TYR A 65 -16.25 -25.07 2.27
N HIS A 66 -16.90 -26.14 2.71
CA HIS A 66 -17.10 -27.36 1.94
C HIS A 66 -18.59 -27.54 1.66
N GLU A 67 -18.92 -27.79 0.40
CA GLU A 67 -20.29 -28.03 -0.03
C GLU A 67 -20.28 -28.96 -1.25
N ASN A 68 -21.22 -29.91 -1.29
CA ASN A 68 -21.40 -30.83 -2.42
C ASN A 68 -20.11 -31.52 -2.92
N GLY A 69 -19.19 -31.84 -1.99
CA GLY A 69 -17.91 -32.50 -2.29
C GLY A 69 -16.81 -31.58 -2.84
N ALA A 70 -17.11 -30.28 -3.03
CA ALA A 70 -16.15 -29.26 -3.44
C ALA A 70 -15.65 -28.44 -2.24
N ALA A 71 -14.46 -27.86 -2.39
CA ALA A 71 -13.89 -26.89 -1.47
C ALA A 71 -13.98 -25.50 -2.10
N PHE A 72 -14.68 -24.57 -1.44
CA PHE A 72 -14.84 -23.20 -1.88
C PHE A 72 -13.89 -22.31 -1.08
N MET A 73 -13.10 -21.53 -1.79
CA MET A 73 -12.02 -20.74 -1.21
C MET A 73 -11.96 -19.36 -1.85
N THR A 74 -12.37 -18.32 -1.12
CA THR A 74 -12.38 -16.94 -1.62
C THR A 74 -11.23 -16.14 -1.02
N ALA A 75 -10.42 -15.50 -1.87
CA ALA A 75 -9.35 -14.59 -1.46
C ALA A 75 -9.47 -13.23 -2.19
N ILE A 76 -9.01 -12.16 -1.55
CA ILE A 76 -8.99 -10.83 -2.17
C ILE A 76 -7.67 -10.67 -2.91
N LEU A 77 -7.72 -10.40 -4.21
CA LEU A 77 -6.53 -10.28 -5.06
C LEU A 77 -6.44 -8.91 -5.73
N PRO A 78 -5.22 -8.34 -5.87
CA PRO A 78 -5.02 -7.10 -6.60
C PRO A 78 -5.02 -7.30 -8.12
N ALA A 79 -5.73 -6.44 -8.83
CA ALA A 79 -5.55 -6.17 -10.25
C ALA A 79 -4.98 -4.76 -10.48
N ARG A 80 -4.42 -4.52 -11.68
CA ARG A 80 -3.82 -3.22 -12.06
C ARG A 80 -2.73 -2.72 -11.09
N ALA A 81 -2.05 -3.63 -10.42
CA ALA A 81 -1.03 -3.34 -9.41
C ALA A 81 0.32 -2.82 -9.96
N ASP A 82 0.37 -2.37 -11.22
CA ASP A 82 1.54 -1.67 -11.74
C ASP A 82 1.60 -0.21 -11.27
N GLY A 83 0.48 0.36 -10.82
CA GLY A 83 0.44 1.62 -10.07
C GLY A 83 0.43 1.43 -8.55
N ASP A 84 0.13 2.50 -7.82
CA ASP A 84 0.04 2.52 -6.35
C ASP A 84 -1.38 2.34 -5.81
N ASP A 85 -2.38 2.28 -6.69
CA ASP A 85 -3.79 2.09 -6.33
C ASP A 85 -4.36 0.84 -7.02
N PRO A 86 -4.05 -0.37 -6.52
CA PRO A 86 -4.59 -1.59 -7.08
C PRO A 86 -6.09 -1.72 -6.77
N ASP A 87 -6.78 -2.33 -7.72
CA ASP A 87 -8.18 -2.72 -7.60
C ASP A 87 -8.26 -4.07 -6.89
N MET A 88 -8.86 -4.08 -5.69
CA MET A 88 -8.90 -5.24 -4.80
C MET A 88 -10.29 -5.87 -4.89
N GLN A 89 -10.38 -7.07 -5.45
CA GLN A 89 -11.65 -7.79 -5.59
C GLN A 89 -11.50 -9.26 -5.23
N PRO A 90 -12.58 -9.93 -4.79
CA PRO A 90 -12.57 -11.34 -4.48
C PRO A 90 -12.37 -12.21 -5.73
N VAL A 91 -11.65 -13.31 -5.54
CA VAL A 91 -11.55 -14.43 -6.46
C VAL A 91 -11.88 -15.70 -5.70
N THR A 92 -12.81 -16.49 -6.21
CA THR A 92 -13.16 -17.78 -5.64
C THR A 92 -12.47 -18.88 -6.41
N PHE A 93 -11.86 -19.79 -5.67
CA PHE A 93 -11.29 -21.05 -6.13
C PHE A 93 -12.18 -22.17 -5.63
N VAL A 94 -12.80 -22.90 -6.55
CA VAL A 94 -13.65 -24.06 -6.26
C VAL A 94 -12.91 -25.31 -6.69
N LEU A 95 -12.43 -26.07 -5.72
CA LEU A 95 -11.69 -27.30 -5.97
C LEU A 95 -12.64 -28.50 -5.84
N THR A 96 -13.06 -29.05 -6.97
CA THR A 96 -13.84 -30.29 -7.04
C THR A 96 -12.92 -31.50 -6.90
N GLU A 97 -13.44 -32.73 -6.95
CA GLU A 97 -12.61 -33.93 -6.90
C GLU A 97 -11.62 -34.02 -8.07
N THR A 98 -12.02 -33.53 -9.24
CA THR A 98 -11.27 -33.73 -10.49
C THR A 98 -10.64 -32.44 -11.03
N ARG A 99 -11.18 -31.26 -10.69
CA ARG A 99 -10.87 -29.99 -11.37
C ARG A 99 -10.85 -28.78 -10.45
N LEU A 100 -10.21 -27.74 -10.94
CA LEU A 100 -10.32 -26.39 -10.39
C LEU A 100 -11.32 -25.58 -11.21
N VAL A 101 -12.19 -24.84 -10.55
CA VAL A 101 -12.99 -23.77 -11.14
C VAL A 101 -12.60 -22.46 -10.47
N THR A 102 -12.39 -21.40 -11.24
CA THR A 102 -12.13 -20.06 -10.69
C THR A 102 -13.21 -19.08 -11.13
N ILE A 103 -13.66 -18.23 -10.22
CA ILE A 103 -14.66 -17.18 -10.49
C ILE A 103 -14.06 -15.84 -10.12
N ARG A 104 -14.08 -14.88 -11.05
CA ARG A 104 -13.53 -13.54 -10.86
C ARG A 104 -14.23 -12.49 -11.71
N TYR A 105 -14.28 -11.27 -11.17
CA TYR A 105 -14.89 -10.10 -11.82
C TYR A 105 -13.87 -9.02 -12.22
N HIS A 106 -12.58 -9.32 -12.01
CA HIS A 106 -11.43 -8.52 -12.43
C HIS A 106 -10.33 -9.43 -12.99
N GLU A 107 -9.23 -8.83 -13.42
CA GLU A 107 -8.10 -9.53 -14.03
C GLU A 107 -6.79 -9.35 -13.22
N PRO A 108 -6.58 -10.16 -12.16
CA PRO A 108 -5.27 -10.21 -11.51
C PRO A 108 -4.21 -10.71 -12.50
N ARG A 109 -3.01 -10.11 -12.46
CA ARG A 109 -1.92 -10.39 -13.42
C ARG A 109 -1.45 -11.85 -13.41
N ALA A 110 -1.61 -12.56 -12.30
CA ALA A 110 -1.30 -13.99 -12.21
C ALA A 110 -2.17 -14.81 -13.19
N PHE A 111 -3.46 -14.49 -13.33
CA PHE A 111 -4.40 -15.21 -14.21
C PHE A 111 -4.11 -15.03 -15.70
N THR A 112 -3.39 -13.97 -16.08
CA THR A 112 -2.98 -13.75 -17.48
C THR A 112 -1.61 -14.35 -17.78
N THR A 113 -0.69 -14.30 -16.82
CA THR A 113 0.71 -14.73 -17.03
C THR A 113 0.96 -16.20 -16.71
N PHE A 114 0.27 -16.77 -15.72
CA PHE A 114 0.41 -18.18 -15.33
C PHE A 114 0.06 -19.16 -16.45
N PRO A 115 -1.10 -19.05 -17.15
CA PRO A 115 -1.44 -20.00 -18.21
C PRO A 115 -0.39 -20.03 -19.33
N MET A 116 0.13 -18.87 -19.73
CA MET A 116 1.17 -18.76 -20.77
C MET A 116 2.48 -19.45 -20.37
N ARG A 117 2.79 -19.53 -19.06
CA ARG A 117 3.96 -20.25 -18.54
C ARG A 117 3.68 -21.75 -18.46
N ALA A 118 2.50 -22.13 -17.97
CA ALA A 118 2.07 -23.52 -17.80
C ALA A 118 1.90 -24.26 -19.13
N GLU A 119 1.68 -23.54 -20.24
CA GLU A 119 1.70 -24.09 -21.59
C GLU A 119 3.10 -24.52 -22.06
N LYS A 120 4.14 -23.82 -21.57
CA LYS A 120 5.53 -24.03 -22.04
C LYS A 120 6.30 -25.02 -21.17
N VAL A 121 6.05 -25.02 -19.87
CA VAL A 121 6.82 -25.78 -18.88
C VAL A 121 5.87 -26.59 -18.02
N PRO A 122 6.13 -27.89 -17.78
CA PRO A 122 5.33 -28.67 -16.84
C PRO A 122 5.52 -28.13 -15.42
N MET A 123 4.44 -27.63 -14.81
CA MET A 123 4.45 -27.02 -13.47
C MET A 123 3.63 -27.82 -12.44
N GLY A 124 3.50 -29.14 -12.66
CA GLY A 124 2.68 -30.01 -11.83
C GLY A 124 1.17 -29.71 -11.96
N CYS A 125 0.74 -29.30 -13.15
CA CYS A 125 -0.64 -28.94 -13.48
C CYS A 125 -1.48 -30.15 -13.96
N GLU A 126 -1.21 -31.33 -13.40
CA GLU A 126 -1.82 -32.59 -13.85
C GLU A 126 -3.26 -32.77 -13.35
N THR A 127 -3.58 -32.10 -12.23
CA THR A 127 -4.87 -32.16 -11.54
C THR A 127 -5.34 -30.75 -11.20
N GLY A 128 -6.63 -30.58 -10.92
CA GLY A 128 -7.15 -29.29 -10.43
C GLY A 128 -6.45 -28.79 -9.17
N GLU A 129 -6.08 -29.69 -8.24
CA GLU A 129 -5.30 -29.35 -7.05
C GLU A 129 -3.90 -28.84 -7.40
N GLY A 130 -3.23 -29.49 -8.36
CA GLY A 130 -1.93 -29.05 -8.85
C GLY A 130 -1.98 -27.68 -9.53
N VAL A 131 -3.02 -27.42 -10.33
CA VAL A 131 -3.25 -26.10 -10.95
C VAL A 131 -3.49 -25.05 -9.88
N LEU A 132 -4.32 -25.33 -8.87
CA LEU A 132 -4.59 -24.40 -7.78
C LEU A 132 -3.30 -23.99 -7.06
N ILE A 133 -2.47 -24.96 -6.68
CA ILE A 133 -1.22 -24.71 -5.97
C ILE A 133 -0.26 -23.89 -6.86
N ALA A 134 -0.11 -24.26 -8.13
CA ALA A 134 0.77 -23.55 -9.05
C ALA A 134 0.29 -22.12 -9.36
N LEU A 135 -1.03 -21.91 -9.42
CA LEU A 135 -1.63 -20.58 -9.57
C LEU A 135 -1.44 -19.74 -8.29
N LEU A 136 -1.59 -20.34 -7.11
CA LEU A 136 -1.32 -19.66 -5.83
C LEU A 136 0.16 -19.28 -5.70
N GLU A 137 1.11 -20.14 -6.13
CA GLU A 137 2.53 -19.79 -6.24
C GLU A 137 2.73 -18.55 -7.12
N ALA A 138 2.13 -18.52 -8.32
CA ALA A 138 2.23 -17.36 -9.21
C ALA A 138 1.59 -16.09 -8.63
N ILE A 139 0.53 -16.21 -7.83
CA ILE A 139 -0.09 -15.10 -7.11
C ILE A 139 0.86 -14.58 -6.02
N VAL A 140 1.43 -15.48 -5.21
CA VAL A 140 2.36 -15.13 -4.13
C VAL A 140 3.62 -14.45 -4.66
N ASP A 141 4.20 -14.97 -5.74
CA ASP A 141 5.34 -14.35 -6.43
C ASP A 141 5.00 -12.92 -6.84
N ARG A 142 3.80 -12.69 -7.39
CA ARG A 142 3.39 -11.35 -7.80
C ARG A 142 3.20 -10.40 -6.62
N LEU A 143 2.71 -10.89 -5.47
CA LEU A 143 2.59 -10.07 -4.27
C LEU A 143 3.97 -9.71 -3.70
N ALA A 144 4.93 -10.65 -3.76
CA ALA A 144 6.31 -10.41 -3.38
C ALA A 144 6.95 -9.31 -4.25
N ASP A 145 6.79 -9.38 -5.58
CA ASP A 145 7.29 -8.36 -6.51
C ASP A 145 6.74 -6.96 -6.19
N ILE A 146 5.45 -6.86 -5.84
CA ILE A 146 4.80 -5.59 -5.49
C ILE A 146 5.38 -5.04 -4.18
N LEU A 147 5.50 -5.87 -3.14
CA LEU A 147 6.09 -5.46 -1.86
C LEU A 147 7.56 -5.04 -2.01
N GLU A 148 8.35 -5.74 -2.82
CA GLU A 148 9.75 -5.39 -3.04
C GLU A 148 9.87 -4.02 -3.72
N ARG A 149 9.03 -3.76 -4.73
CA ARG A 149 8.97 -2.44 -5.38
C ARG A 149 8.55 -1.36 -4.40
N ASP A 150 7.49 -1.59 -3.64
CA ASP A 150 6.97 -0.64 -2.66
C ASP A 150 8.03 -0.33 -1.58
N GLY A 151 8.73 -1.36 -1.09
CA GLY A 151 9.86 -1.23 -0.16
C GLY A 151 10.98 -0.36 -0.72
N ARG A 152 11.35 -0.53 -2.00
CA ARG A 152 12.36 0.31 -2.67
C ARG A 152 11.93 1.77 -2.77
N ASP A 153 10.65 2.03 -3.03
CA ASP A 153 10.09 3.38 -3.09
C ASP A 153 10.07 4.04 -1.70
N ILE A 154 9.66 3.30 -0.65
CA ILE A 154 9.72 3.73 0.75
C ILE A 154 11.17 4.06 1.17
N ASP A 155 12.15 3.27 0.72
CA ASP A 155 13.57 3.57 0.93
C ASP A 155 14.06 4.83 0.20
N ALA A 156 13.48 5.14 -0.97
CA ALA A 156 13.75 6.40 -1.65
C ALA A 156 13.17 7.59 -0.88
N ILE A 157 11.93 7.48 -0.38
CA ILE A 157 11.29 8.50 0.46
C ILE A 157 12.11 8.75 1.73
N SER A 158 12.53 7.68 2.41
CA SER A 158 13.39 7.77 3.61
C SER A 158 14.67 8.57 3.34
N ARG A 159 15.38 8.24 2.25
CA ARG A 159 16.58 8.99 1.86
C ARG A 159 16.26 10.44 1.55
N ASP A 160 15.14 10.71 0.87
CA ASP A 160 14.74 12.07 0.55
C ASP A 160 14.41 12.89 1.81
N ILE A 161 13.77 12.33 2.84
CA ILE A 161 13.50 13.03 4.10
C ILE A 161 14.82 13.36 4.83
N PHE A 162 15.67 12.36 5.05
CA PHE A 162 16.82 12.48 5.94
C PHE A 162 18.09 13.03 5.27
N GLN A 163 18.30 12.85 3.96
CA GLN A 163 19.49 13.39 3.32
C GLN A 163 19.37 14.91 3.11
N ARG A 164 20.12 15.65 3.93
CA ARG A 164 20.46 17.05 3.65
C ARG A 164 21.65 17.08 2.69
N LYS A 165 21.42 17.44 1.41
CA LYS A 165 22.54 17.91 0.57
C LYS A 165 23.09 19.20 1.19
N GLY A 166 24.39 19.23 1.47
CA GLY A 166 25.03 20.11 2.46
C GLY A 166 24.92 21.63 2.25
N ALA A 167 25.31 22.35 3.31
CA ALA A 167 25.74 23.75 3.50
C ALA A 167 25.00 24.92 2.82
N ARG A 168 24.05 24.71 1.90
CA ARG A 168 23.20 25.76 1.36
C ARG A 168 21.75 25.47 1.70
N PRO A 169 20.92 26.51 1.94
CA PRO A 169 19.49 26.36 2.01
C PRO A 169 19.01 26.01 0.60
N THR A 170 19.11 24.73 0.23
CA THR A 170 18.41 24.17 -0.92
C THR A 170 16.93 24.46 -0.71
N LYS A 171 16.27 24.91 -1.78
CA LYS A 171 14.82 25.14 -1.88
C LYS A 171 14.06 24.26 -0.89
N SER A 172 13.17 24.87 -0.10
CA SER A 172 12.22 24.21 0.80
C SER A 172 11.81 22.87 0.18
N LYS A 173 12.15 21.78 0.86
CA LYS A 173 11.70 20.45 0.41
C LYS A 173 10.18 20.49 0.42
N ASP A 174 9.57 19.99 -0.64
CA ASP A 174 8.13 19.91 -0.73
C ASP A 174 7.64 18.73 0.13
N PHE A 175 7.64 18.95 1.44
CA PHE A 175 7.19 17.95 2.41
C PHE A 175 5.72 17.59 2.22
N GLN A 176 4.90 18.49 1.62
CA GLN A 176 3.52 18.16 1.29
C GLN A 176 3.47 17.03 0.26
N LYS A 177 4.24 17.14 -0.83
CA LYS A 177 4.35 16.05 -1.81
C LYS A 177 4.93 14.77 -1.21
N THR A 178 5.89 14.88 -0.28
CA THR A 178 6.41 13.72 0.46
C THR A 178 5.31 13.04 1.27
N LEU A 179 4.46 13.79 1.99
CA LEU A 179 3.34 13.25 2.75
C LEU A 179 2.32 12.54 1.84
N GLU A 180 1.97 13.12 0.69
CA GLU A 180 1.09 12.50 -0.29
C GLU A 180 1.65 11.16 -0.78
N THR A 181 2.96 11.12 -1.07
CA THR A 181 3.63 9.90 -1.52
C THR A 181 3.67 8.84 -0.40
N ILE A 182 3.95 9.24 0.85
CA ILE A 182 3.90 8.33 2.02
C ILE A 182 2.51 7.71 2.15
N GLY A 183 1.45 8.52 2.01
CA GLY A 183 0.06 8.05 2.07
C GLY A 183 -0.24 7.00 0.99
N GLN A 184 0.13 7.28 -0.26
CA GLN A 184 -0.07 6.35 -1.39
C GLN A 184 0.65 5.00 -1.16
N LYS A 185 1.90 5.03 -0.68
CA LYS A 185 2.65 3.80 -0.35
C LYS A 185 2.03 3.07 0.85
N GLY A 186 1.53 3.82 1.84
CA GLY A 186 0.79 3.27 2.98
C GLY A 186 -0.45 2.51 2.57
N ASP A 187 -1.25 3.08 1.67
CA ASP A 187 -2.46 2.45 1.13
C ASP A 187 -2.12 1.19 0.32
N LEU A 188 -1.10 1.26 -0.56
CA LEU A 188 -0.62 0.09 -1.32
C LEU A 188 -0.18 -1.04 -0.38
N THR A 189 0.73 -0.77 0.56
CA THR A 189 1.21 -1.77 1.53
C THR A 189 0.04 -2.39 2.30
N SER A 190 -0.94 -1.59 2.73
CA SER A 190 -2.10 -2.05 3.49
C SER A 190 -2.99 -2.99 2.67
N LYS A 191 -3.31 -2.62 1.42
CA LYS A 191 -4.09 -3.45 0.49
C LYS A 191 -3.40 -4.79 0.22
N ILE A 192 -2.09 -4.78 0.00
CA ILE A 192 -1.32 -6.01 -0.24
C ILE A 192 -1.26 -6.88 1.01
N ARG A 193 -1.09 -6.29 2.20
CA ARG A 193 -1.15 -7.00 3.48
C ARG A 193 -2.51 -7.69 3.68
N ASP A 194 -3.61 -7.01 3.37
CA ASP A 194 -4.95 -7.60 3.47
C ASP A 194 -5.13 -8.79 2.54
N SER A 195 -4.64 -8.68 1.29
CA SER A 195 -4.61 -9.81 0.33
C SER A 195 -3.84 -11.01 0.89
N LEU A 196 -2.63 -10.78 1.40
CA LEU A 196 -1.79 -11.82 2.02
C LEU A 196 -2.49 -12.52 3.19
N VAL A 197 -3.18 -11.77 4.05
CA VAL A 197 -3.96 -12.34 5.17
C VAL A 197 -5.11 -13.23 4.67
N THR A 198 -5.81 -12.83 3.60
CA THR A 198 -6.86 -13.69 3.01
C THR A 198 -6.28 -14.97 2.41
N LEU A 199 -5.12 -14.89 1.75
CA LEU A 199 -4.41 -16.03 1.19
C LEU A 199 -3.85 -16.96 2.27
N GLU A 200 -3.36 -16.44 3.39
CA GLU A 200 -2.87 -17.25 4.51
C GLU A 200 -3.99 -18.13 5.08
N ARG A 201 -5.20 -17.57 5.24
CA ARG A 201 -6.39 -18.33 5.66
C ARG A 201 -6.78 -19.39 4.64
N LEU A 202 -6.79 -19.02 3.35
CA LEU A 202 -7.05 -19.94 2.25
C LEU A 202 -6.07 -21.11 2.25
N ILE A 203 -4.77 -20.84 2.38
CA ILE A 203 -3.73 -21.88 2.38
C ILE A 203 -3.84 -22.78 3.62
N GLY A 204 -4.20 -22.23 4.78
CA GLY A 204 -4.51 -23.02 5.97
C GLY A 204 -5.64 -24.01 5.71
N PHE A 205 -6.74 -23.53 5.11
CA PHE A 205 -7.88 -24.36 4.73
C PHE A 205 -7.50 -25.42 3.68
N LEU A 206 -6.80 -25.03 2.61
CA LEU A 206 -6.29 -25.96 1.59
C LEU A 206 -5.38 -27.03 2.21
N GLY A 207 -4.55 -26.66 3.20
CA GLY A 207 -3.74 -27.61 3.97
C GLY A 207 -4.58 -28.71 4.59
N HIS A 208 -5.72 -28.38 5.20
CA HIS A 208 -6.67 -29.38 5.71
C HIS A 208 -7.29 -30.23 4.59
N CYS A 209 -7.68 -29.62 3.46
CA CYS A 209 -8.20 -30.35 2.30
C CYS A 209 -7.20 -31.40 1.77
N THR A 210 -5.91 -31.05 1.67
CA THR A 210 -4.87 -31.97 1.17
C THR A 210 -4.65 -33.18 2.08
N ILE A 211 -4.90 -33.03 3.39
CA ILE A 211 -4.84 -34.14 4.36
C ILE A 211 -6.05 -35.05 4.18
N GLN A 212 -7.26 -34.48 4.09
CA GLN A 212 -8.49 -35.23 3.92
C GLN A 212 -8.51 -36.03 2.61
N ARG A 213 -8.03 -35.42 1.51
CA ARG A 213 -7.91 -36.05 0.19
C ARG A 213 -6.75 -37.03 0.07
N LYS A 214 -5.91 -37.16 1.11
CA LYS A 214 -4.68 -37.99 1.10
C LYS A 214 -3.76 -37.65 -0.07
N SER A 215 -3.63 -36.36 -0.40
CA SER A 215 -2.80 -35.89 -1.52
C SER A 215 -1.33 -36.34 -1.39
N GLY A 216 -0.56 -36.28 -2.47
CA GLY A 216 0.86 -36.68 -2.46
C GLY A 216 1.70 -35.93 -1.41
N LYS A 217 2.81 -36.53 -0.98
CA LYS A 217 3.76 -35.87 -0.05
C LYS A 217 4.28 -34.55 -0.64
N GLU A 218 4.60 -34.54 -1.93
CA GLU A 218 5.09 -33.37 -2.65
C GLU A 218 4.07 -32.22 -2.62
N THR A 219 2.80 -32.48 -2.94
CA THR A 219 1.69 -31.51 -2.85
C THR A 219 1.60 -30.87 -1.47
N ARG A 220 1.65 -31.68 -0.40
CA ARG A 220 1.61 -31.15 0.98
C ARG A 220 2.81 -30.29 1.33
N GLU A 221 4.01 -30.64 0.85
CA GLU A 221 5.20 -29.82 1.07
C GLU A 221 5.16 -28.50 0.30
N ARG A 222 4.58 -28.47 -0.92
CA ARG A 222 4.33 -27.23 -1.66
C ARG A 222 3.37 -26.30 -0.89
N VAL A 223 2.24 -26.83 -0.42
CA VAL A 223 1.28 -26.06 0.41
C VAL A 223 1.93 -25.54 1.69
N ARG A 224 2.76 -26.35 2.36
CA ARG A 224 3.50 -25.92 3.56
C ARG A 224 4.54 -24.84 3.26
N THR A 225 5.16 -24.88 2.08
CA THR A 225 6.11 -23.86 1.64
C THR A 225 5.38 -22.55 1.35
N LEU A 226 4.30 -22.59 0.57
CA LEU A 226 3.41 -21.45 0.34
C LEU A 226 2.92 -20.80 1.64
N ALA A 227 2.53 -21.59 2.64
CA ALA A 227 2.11 -21.07 3.93
C ALA A 227 3.21 -20.27 4.65
N ARG A 228 4.46 -20.76 4.58
CA ARG A 228 5.62 -20.07 5.15
C ARG A 228 5.94 -18.79 4.40
N ASP A 229 5.89 -18.83 3.07
CA ASP A 229 6.20 -17.69 2.22
C ASP A 229 5.17 -16.57 2.41
N LEU A 230 3.87 -16.90 2.42
CA LEU A 230 2.79 -15.95 2.72
C LEU A 230 2.98 -15.28 4.08
N ARG A 231 3.31 -16.06 5.12
CA ARG A 231 3.56 -15.50 6.45
C ARG A 231 4.76 -14.57 6.46
N SER A 232 5.85 -14.95 5.81
CA SER A 232 7.04 -14.09 5.68
C SER A 232 6.73 -12.79 4.95
N LEU A 233 5.91 -12.83 3.89
CA LEU A 233 5.49 -11.64 3.15
C LEU A 233 4.55 -10.75 3.99
N ALA A 234 3.64 -11.34 4.77
CA ALA A 234 2.75 -10.59 5.66
C ALA A 234 3.53 -9.89 6.79
N ASP A 235 4.56 -10.54 7.33
CA ASP A 235 5.49 -9.94 8.30
C ASP A 235 6.29 -8.80 7.64
N HIS A 236 6.76 -9.00 6.40
CA HIS A 236 7.47 -7.95 5.66
C HIS A 236 6.57 -6.73 5.36
N ALA A 237 5.32 -6.95 4.94
CA ALA A 237 4.36 -5.88 4.73
C ALA A 237 4.10 -5.11 6.03
N SER A 238 3.99 -5.81 7.17
CA SER A 238 3.82 -5.18 8.49
C SER A 238 5.05 -4.34 8.89
N PHE A 239 6.27 -4.81 8.56
CA PHE A 239 7.49 -4.03 8.73
C PHE A 239 7.48 -2.75 7.87
N LEU A 240 7.06 -2.84 6.60
CA LEU A 240 6.92 -1.67 5.72
C LEU A 240 5.89 -0.69 6.28
N SER A 241 4.74 -1.14 6.75
CA SER A 241 3.74 -0.27 7.40
C SER A 241 4.34 0.50 8.59
N GLN A 242 5.12 -0.16 9.45
CA GLN A 242 5.77 0.51 10.58
C GLN A 242 6.80 1.55 10.12
N LYS A 243 7.54 1.25 9.05
CA LYS A 243 8.50 2.18 8.45
C LYS A 243 7.79 3.39 7.85
N ILE A 244 6.66 3.21 7.17
CA ILE A 244 5.82 4.28 6.64
C ILE A 244 5.36 5.22 7.75
N THR A 245 4.85 4.68 8.87
CA THR A 245 4.47 5.48 10.05
C THR A 245 5.66 6.28 10.59
N PHE A 246 6.83 5.67 10.70
CA PHE A 246 8.03 6.38 11.12
C PHE A 246 8.41 7.53 10.16
N LEU A 247 8.27 7.33 8.85
CA LEU A 247 8.55 8.37 7.85
C LEU A 247 7.51 9.49 7.87
N LEU A 248 6.24 9.17 8.13
CA LEU A 248 5.17 10.15 8.33
C LEU A 248 5.52 11.07 9.51
N ASP A 249 5.85 10.50 10.67
CA ASP A 249 6.21 11.23 11.88
C ASP A 249 7.48 12.07 11.66
N ALA A 250 8.49 11.51 11.00
CA ALA A 250 9.72 12.23 10.68
C ALA A 250 9.46 13.41 9.74
N THR A 251 8.59 13.24 8.75
CA THR A 251 8.21 14.31 7.80
C THR A 251 7.50 15.46 8.52
N LEU A 252 6.53 15.14 9.39
CA LEU A 252 5.85 16.13 10.23
C LEU A 252 6.84 16.85 11.17
N GLY A 253 7.80 16.12 11.74
CA GLY A 253 8.88 16.70 12.54
C GLY A 253 9.75 17.69 11.76
N MET A 254 10.09 17.36 10.50
CA MET A 254 10.84 18.26 9.62
C MET A 254 10.05 19.51 9.26
N ILE A 255 8.75 19.39 8.98
CA ILE A 255 7.85 20.54 8.76
C ILE A 255 7.84 21.45 9.99
N ASN A 256 7.72 20.87 11.19
CA ASN A 256 7.72 21.62 12.44
C ASN A 256 9.04 22.38 12.66
N ILE A 257 10.18 21.77 12.31
CA ILE A 257 11.49 22.44 12.35
C ILE A 257 11.53 23.65 11.40
N GLU A 258 11.04 23.51 10.16
CA GLU A 258 10.99 24.63 9.20
C GLU A 258 10.05 25.75 9.67
N GLN A 259 8.86 25.41 10.17
CA GLN A 259 7.91 26.37 10.73
C GLN A 259 8.48 27.11 11.93
N ASN A 260 9.12 26.40 12.86
CA ASN A 260 9.78 27.02 14.02
C ASN A 260 10.91 27.96 13.60
N ALA A 261 11.68 27.61 12.56
CA ALA A 261 12.71 28.49 12.03
C ALA A 261 12.11 29.80 11.47
N ILE A 262 11.00 29.70 10.72
CA ILE A 262 10.27 30.86 10.19
C ILE A 262 9.72 31.73 11.33
N ILE A 263 9.04 31.12 12.32
CA ILE A 263 8.49 31.84 13.48
C ILE A 263 9.59 32.54 14.27
N LYS A 264 10.76 31.89 14.43
CA LYS A 264 11.92 32.47 15.12
C LYS A 264 12.41 33.74 14.42
N ILE A 265 12.47 33.75 13.09
CA ILE A 265 12.86 34.94 12.30
C ILE A 265 11.87 36.08 12.53
N PHE A 266 10.56 35.83 12.44
CA PHE A 266 9.55 36.87 12.69
C PHE A 266 9.56 37.37 14.14
N SER A 267 9.74 36.47 15.11
CA SER A 267 9.84 36.84 16.52
C SER A 267 11.05 37.74 16.79
N VAL A 268 12.21 37.41 16.23
CA VAL A 268 13.41 38.25 16.35
C VAL A 268 13.21 39.61 15.68
N ALA A 269 12.62 39.64 14.48
CA ALA A 269 12.29 40.89 13.80
C ALA A 269 11.35 41.77 14.63
N ALA A 270 10.28 41.19 15.21
CA ALA A 270 9.35 41.91 16.06
C ALA A 270 10.04 42.52 17.29
N VAL A 271 10.85 41.75 18.01
CA VAL A 271 11.57 42.26 19.20
C VAL A 271 12.58 43.35 18.84
N VAL A 272 13.19 43.30 17.65
CA VAL A 272 14.11 44.34 17.17
C VAL A 272 13.38 45.64 16.80
N PHE A 273 12.17 45.56 16.23
CA PHE A 273 11.43 46.73 15.74
C PHE A 273 10.39 47.32 16.71
N LEU A 274 9.89 46.55 17.67
CA LEU A 274 8.87 47.02 18.63
C LEU A 274 9.36 48.20 19.50
N PRO A 275 10.56 48.17 20.12
CA PRO A 275 11.02 49.28 20.96
C PRO A 275 11.22 50.60 20.18
N PRO A 276 11.89 50.63 19.00
CA PRO A 276 11.97 51.84 18.19
C PRO A 276 10.59 52.38 17.80
N THR A 277 9.64 51.50 17.48
CA THR A 277 8.27 51.88 17.11
C THR A 277 7.53 52.50 18.28
N LEU A 278 7.70 51.98 19.49
CA LEU A 278 7.13 52.55 20.71
C LEU A 278 7.69 53.94 20.99
N ILE A 279 9.01 54.12 20.86
CA ILE A 279 9.68 55.42 21.03
C ILE A 279 9.11 56.42 20.00
N ALA A 280 9.08 56.05 18.72
CA ALA A 280 8.52 56.89 17.67
C ALA A 280 7.05 57.25 17.95
N SER A 281 6.28 56.30 18.50
CA SER A 281 4.88 56.51 18.85
C SER A 281 4.70 57.47 20.02
N ILE A 282 5.51 57.38 21.08
CA ILE A 282 5.48 58.30 22.24
C ILE A 282 5.81 59.73 21.81
N TYR A 283 6.89 59.91 21.05
CA TYR A 283 7.29 61.23 20.55
C TYR A 283 6.43 61.73 19.38
N GLY A 284 5.55 60.88 18.84
CA GLY A 284 4.52 61.25 17.86
C GLY A 284 3.19 61.68 18.49
N MET A 285 3.05 61.65 19.82
CA MET A 285 1.83 62.06 20.51
C MET A 285 1.73 63.59 20.62
N ASN A 286 0.51 64.14 20.58
CA ASN A 286 0.26 65.58 20.63
C ASN A 286 -0.03 66.08 22.06
N PHE A 287 0.90 65.92 23.01
CA PHE A 287 0.73 66.43 24.37
C PHE A 287 1.38 67.81 24.57
N LYS A 288 0.78 68.63 25.44
CA LYS A 288 1.29 69.98 25.79
C LYS A 288 2.50 69.96 26.72
N PHE A 289 2.69 68.90 27.51
CA PHE A 289 3.78 68.80 28.48
C PHE A 289 4.69 67.64 28.10
N MET A 290 5.72 67.95 27.30
CA MET A 290 6.77 67.04 26.84
C MET A 290 8.11 67.78 26.98
N PRO A 291 8.69 67.79 28.19
CA PRO A 291 9.83 68.64 28.52
C PRO A 291 11.06 68.38 27.65
N GLU A 292 11.16 67.22 27.02
CA GLU A 292 12.26 66.81 26.14
C GLU A 292 12.24 67.48 24.75
N LEU A 293 11.11 68.10 24.34
CA LEU A 293 10.96 68.74 23.02
C LEU A 293 11.61 70.13 22.94
N ASP A 294 11.70 70.84 24.07
CA ASP A 294 12.29 72.18 24.13
C ASP A 294 13.83 72.15 24.18
N GLU A 295 14.43 70.96 24.32
CA GLU A 295 15.88 70.77 24.28
C GLU A 295 16.42 70.72 22.84
N ALA A 296 17.52 71.45 22.58
CA ALA A 296 18.17 71.51 21.26
C ALA A 296 18.63 70.14 20.71
N TYR A 297 18.82 69.14 21.58
CA TYR A 297 19.23 67.79 21.22
C TYR A 297 18.10 66.76 21.28
N GLY A 298 16.84 67.13 21.58
CA GLY A 298 15.74 66.18 21.77
C GLY A 298 15.53 65.23 20.58
N TYR A 299 15.47 65.76 19.36
CA TYR A 299 15.29 64.95 18.13
C TYR A 299 16.47 64.00 17.83
N PRO A 300 17.74 64.45 17.81
CA PRO A 300 18.89 63.56 17.71
C PRO A 300 18.92 62.47 18.80
N THR A 301 18.54 62.81 20.03
CA THR A 301 18.54 61.88 21.16
C THR A 301 17.48 60.79 21.01
N ALA A 302 16.29 61.13 20.52
CA ALA A 302 15.23 60.16 20.20
C ALA A 302 15.64 59.19 19.08
N LEU A 303 16.31 59.68 18.02
CA LEU A 303 16.87 58.83 16.96
C LEU A 303 17.95 57.88 17.48
N ALA A 304 18.86 58.38 18.32
CA ALA A 304 19.87 57.54 18.95
C ALA A 304 19.20 56.45 19.82
N LEU A 305 18.21 56.82 20.63
CA LEU A 305 17.45 55.88 21.47
C LEU A 305 16.78 54.78 20.63
N MET A 306 16.17 55.15 19.49
CA MET A 306 15.58 54.19 18.54
C MET A 306 16.65 53.23 18.00
N VAL A 307 17.78 53.73 17.52
CA VAL A 307 18.86 52.88 16.98
C VAL A 307 19.44 51.95 18.05
N PHE A 308 19.74 52.46 19.24
CA PHE A 308 20.25 51.64 20.35
C PHE A 308 19.26 50.57 20.79
N SER A 309 17.96 50.92 20.85
CA SER A 309 16.91 49.98 21.26
C SER A 309 16.68 48.86 20.24
N ALA A 310 17.01 49.05 18.96
CA ALA A 310 17.03 47.98 17.95
C ALA A 310 18.29 47.11 18.01
N ILE A 311 19.46 47.74 18.19
CA ILE A 311 20.77 47.06 18.19
C ILE A 311 20.92 46.15 19.41
N LEU A 312 20.48 46.59 20.60
CA LEU A 312 20.62 45.84 21.85
C LEU A 312 20.00 44.43 21.77
N PRO A 313 18.71 44.26 21.40
CA PRO A 313 18.12 42.94 21.20
C PRO A 313 18.80 42.14 20.10
N TYR A 314 19.16 42.78 18.98
CA TYR A 314 19.82 42.09 17.86
C TYR A 314 21.15 41.45 18.30
N VAL A 315 22.01 42.22 18.98
CA VAL A 315 23.30 41.72 19.49
C VAL A 315 23.09 40.63 20.53
N TYR A 316 22.09 40.77 21.42
CA TYR A 316 21.74 39.76 22.40
C TYR A 316 21.34 38.42 21.75
N PHE A 317 20.45 38.44 20.75
CA PHE A 317 20.03 37.23 20.04
C PHE A 317 21.15 36.61 19.21
N LYS A 318 22.01 37.44 18.60
CA LYS A 318 23.21 36.97 17.89
C LYS A 318 24.20 36.27 18.83
N TYR A 319 24.45 36.83 20.01
CA TYR A 319 25.32 36.22 21.02
C TYR A 319 24.77 34.88 21.54
N ARG A 320 23.45 34.79 21.73
CA ARG A 320 22.76 33.55 22.15
C ARG A 320 22.67 32.48 21.05
N ARG A 321 23.20 32.71 19.84
CA ARG A 321 23.03 31.83 18.66
C ARG A 321 21.57 31.55 18.33
N TRP A 322 20.70 32.53 18.59
CA TRP A 322 19.30 32.47 18.16
C TRP A 322 19.15 32.90 16.71
N LEU A 323 20.13 33.64 16.20
CA LEU A 323 20.36 33.95 14.79
C LEU A 323 21.50 33.09 14.25
#